data_AF-A0A239YEQ7-F1
#
_entry.id   AF-A0A239YEQ7-F1
#
_cell.length_a   1.000
_cell.length_b   1.000
_cell.length_c   1.000
_cell.angle_alpha   90.00
_cell.angle_beta   90.00
_cell.angle_gamma   90.00
#
_symmetry.space_group_name_H-M   'P 1'
#
loop_
_entity.id
_entity.type
_entity.pdbx_description
1 polymer ?
#
loop_
_entity_poly.entity_id
_entity_poly.type
_entity_poly.pdbx_seq_one_letter_code
_entity_poly.pdbx_strand_id
1 'polypeptide(L)'
;MNKKLFVELADTYAFTTQGKGGVTRRVVLDVQDDVKVMDVMDDLHERYNESLNSPDDLLNSVYIHAWLHKEKHKQCLTILKHNSNAVNASICRMNEICLYLGEKFRDVTTLAK
;
A
#
# COMPACT_ATOMS: atom_id res chain seq x y z
N MET A 1 -17.13 8.19 14.16
CA MET A 1 -16.60 6.88 14.56
C MET A 1 -15.29 6.64 13.81
N ASN A 2 -14.39 5.81 14.30
CA ASN A 2 -13.22 5.43 13.49
C ASN A 2 -13.59 4.21 12.64
N LYS A 3 -13.21 4.23 11.36
CA LYS A 3 -13.35 3.11 10.45
C LYS A 3 -12.01 2.44 10.23
N LYS A 4 -12.04 1.15 9.88
CA LYS A 4 -10.84 0.36 9.61
C LYS A 4 -10.57 0.35 8.11
N LEU A 5 -9.42 0.90 7.70
CA LEU A 5 -8.89 0.81 6.34
C LEU A 5 -7.87 -0.34 6.27
N PHE A 6 -8.07 -1.25 5.32
CA PHE A 6 -7.17 -2.36 5.03
C PHE A 6 -6.33 -1.99 3.83
N VAL A 7 -5.01 -2.16 3.94
CA VAL A 7 -4.04 -1.96 2.86
C VAL A 7 -3.21 -3.22 2.74
N GLU A 8 -3.31 -3.90 1.59
CA GLU A 8 -2.52 -5.06 1.21
C GLU A 8 -1.52 -4.64 0.14
N LEU A 9 -0.24 -4.91 0.38
CA LEU A 9 0.85 -4.68 -0.55
C LEU A 9 1.40 -6.02 -1.03
N ALA A 10 1.75 -6.08 -2.31
CA ALA A 10 2.33 -7.25 -2.94
C ALA A 10 3.48 -6.84 -3.87
N ASP A 11 4.53 -7.66 -3.91
CA ASP A 11 5.46 -7.63 -5.04
C ASP A 11 4.82 -8.22 -6.30
N THR A 12 5.48 -8.05 -7.44
CA THR A 12 5.00 -8.54 -8.75
C THR A 12 4.69 -10.04 -8.74
N TYR A 13 5.51 -10.85 -8.06
CA TYR A 13 5.31 -12.30 -8.06
C TYR A 13 4.11 -12.70 -7.19
N ALA A 14 3.93 -12.07 -6.03
CA ALA A 14 2.74 -12.24 -5.21
C ALA A 14 1.48 -11.76 -5.94
N PHE A 15 1.53 -10.63 -6.63
CA PHE A 15 0.39 -10.13 -7.38
C PHE A 15 -0.03 -11.11 -8.49
N THR A 16 0.93 -11.56 -9.31
CA THR A 16 0.68 -12.47 -10.44
C THR A 16 0.24 -13.87 -10.01
N THR A 17 0.71 -14.35 -8.86
CA THR A 17 0.34 -15.67 -8.31
C THR A 17 -0.84 -15.63 -7.33
N GLN A 18 -1.47 -14.47 -7.15
CA GLN A 18 -2.54 -14.25 -6.17
C GLN A 18 -2.12 -14.65 -4.74
N GLY A 19 -0.88 -14.33 -4.37
CA GLY A 19 -0.31 -14.58 -3.05
C GLY A 19 0.15 -16.02 -2.82
N LYS A 20 0.11 -16.90 -3.83
CA LYS A 20 0.63 -18.28 -3.72
C LYS A 20 2.17 -18.35 -3.75
N GLY A 21 2.82 -17.28 -4.18
CA GLY A 21 4.26 -17.06 -4.11
C GLY A 21 4.58 -15.59 -3.82
N GLY A 22 5.86 -15.24 -3.75
CA GLY A 22 6.32 -13.86 -3.57
C GLY A 22 6.09 -13.32 -2.16
N VAL A 23 6.06 -12.00 -2.02
CA VAL A 23 5.92 -11.33 -0.73
C VAL A 23 4.68 -10.45 -0.70
N THR A 24 3.88 -10.63 0.35
CA THR A 24 2.77 -9.74 0.71
C THR A 24 2.99 -9.11 2.08
N ARG A 25 2.38 -7.94 2.27
CA ARG A 25 2.29 -7.22 3.54
C ARG A 25 0.87 -6.70 3.72
N ARG A 26 0.40 -6.64 4.96
CA ARG A 26 -0.92 -6.12 5.29
C ARG A 26 -0.81 -5.15 6.45
N VAL A 27 -1.50 -4.02 6.33
CA VAL A 27 -1.65 -3.02 7.38
C VAL A 27 -3.13 -2.74 7.57
N VAL A 28 -3.53 -2.59 8.83
CA VAL A 28 -4.90 -2.19 9.20
C VAL A 28 -4.80 -0.86 9.95
N LEU A 29 -5.47 0.16 9.43
CA LEU A 29 -5.38 1.53 9.90
C LEU A 29 -6.72 1.96 10.51
N ASP A 30 -6.66 2.64 11.66
CA ASP A 30 -7.79 3.40 12.18
C ASP A 30 -7.81 4.77 11.51
N VAL A 31 -8.86 5.04 10.73
CA VAL A 31 -9.02 6.30 10.01
C VAL A 31 -10.36 6.96 10.37
N GLN A 32 -10.41 8.29 10.26
CA GLN A 32 -11.64 9.05 10.49
C GLN A 32 -12.69 8.74 9.41
N ASP A 33 -13.97 9.02 9.70
CA ASP A 33 -15.08 8.65 8.81
C ASP A 33 -15.03 9.34 7.44
N ASP A 34 -14.41 10.52 7.35
CA ASP A 34 -14.26 11.32 6.13
C ASP A 34 -13.13 10.85 5.21
N VAL A 35 -12.10 10.17 5.73
CA VAL A 35 -10.95 9.67 4.96
C VAL A 35 -11.38 8.67 3.88
N LYS A 36 -11.20 8.97 2.59
CA LYS A 36 -11.52 8.03 1.52
C LYS A 36 -10.32 7.15 1.20
N VAL A 37 -10.59 5.95 0.68
CA VAL A 37 -9.54 5.05 0.18
C VAL A 37 -8.68 5.77 -0.87
N MET A 38 -9.32 6.52 -1.77
CA MET A 38 -8.62 7.26 -2.83
C MET A 38 -7.64 8.30 -2.27
N ASP A 39 -8.01 9.02 -1.21
CA ASP A 39 -7.13 10.03 -0.61
C ASP A 39 -5.81 9.40 -0.11
N VAL A 40 -5.88 8.17 0.41
CA VAL A 40 -4.69 7.41 0.84
C VAL A 40 -3.89 6.90 -0.36
N MET A 41 -4.57 6.45 -1.42
CA MET A 41 -3.91 5.95 -2.62
C MET A 41 -3.21 7.06 -3.40
N ASP A 42 -3.83 8.23 -3.52
CA ASP A 42 -3.27 9.41 -4.19
C ASP A 42 -2.02 9.91 -3.46
N ASP A 43 -2.06 9.97 -2.13
CA ASP A 43 -0.90 10.35 -1.30
C ASP A 43 0.25 9.34 -1.40
N LEU A 44 -0.04 8.03 -1.44
CA LEU A 44 0.99 7.02 -1.70
C LEU A 44 1.58 7.14 -3.11
N HIS A 45 0.74 7.45 -4.11
CA HIS A 45 1.19 7.66 -5.47
C HIS A 45 2.11 8.87 -5.56
N GLU A 46 1.71 10.02 -5.01
CA GLU A 46 2.51 11.24 -5.00
C GLU A 46 3.87 11.04 -4.31
N ARG A 47 3.89 10.28 -3.21
CA ARG A 47 5.09 10.07 -2.40
C ARG A 47 6.08 9.06 -2.99
N TYR A 48 5.58 7.98 -3.57
CA TYR A 48 6.39 6.79 -3.87
C TYR A 48 6.37 6.36 -5.33
N ASN A 49 5.46 6.88 -6.16
CA ASN A 49 5.43 6.48 -7.56
C ASN A 49 6.56 7.14 -8.35
N GLU A 50 7.32 6.33 -9.08
CA GLU A 50 8.44 6.78 -9.87
C GLU A 50 8.16 6.63 -11.38
N SER A 51 9.01 7.27 -12.19
CA SER A 51 9.03 7.01 -13.64
C SER A 51 9.86 5.76 -13.92
N LEU A 52 9.37 4.93 -14.85
CA LEU A 52 10.10 3.76 -15.33
C LEU A 52 11.12 4.21 -16.37
N ASN A 53 12.33 3.68 -16.28
CA ASN A 53 13.37 3.88 -17.29
C ASN A 53 13.51 2.66 -18.21
N SER A 54 13.08 1.48 -17.74
CA SER A 54 13.08 0.22 -18.46
C SER A 54 11.80 -0.58 -18.18
N PRO A 55 11.34 -1.45 -19.11
CA PRO A 55 10.28 -2.42 -18.82
C PRO A 55 10.59 -3.32 -17.61
N ASP A 56 11.86 -3.64 -17.36
CA ASP A 56 12.28 -4.50 -16.26
C ASP A 56 11.99 -3.89 -14.87
N ASP A 57 11.90 -2.57 -14.78
CA ASP A 57 11.55 -1.84 -13.55
C ASP A 57 10.13 -2.20 -13.05
N LEU A 58 9.27 -2.73 -13.93
CA LEU A 58 7.95 -3.24 -13.52
C LEU A 58 8.06 -4.40 -12.53
N LEU A 59 9.11 -5.22 -12.62
CA LEU A 59 9.30 -6.36 -11.70
C LEU A 59 9.46 -5.93 -10.25
N ASN A 60 9.93 -4.71 -10.02
CA ASN A 60 10.15 -4.14 -8.70
C ASN A 60 9.02 -3.22 -8.23
N SER A 61 7.94 -3.11 -9.00
CA SER A 61 6.76 -2.35 -8.62
C SER A 61 6.05 -2.97 -7.41
N VAL A 62 5.35 -2.12 -6.67
CA VAL A 62 4.52 -2.52 -5.52
C VAL A 62 3.05 -2.37 -5.90
N TYR A 63 2.32 -3.47 -5.78
CA TYR A 63 0.88 -3.52 -6.04
C TYR A 63 0.15 -3.32 -4.72
N ILE A 64 -0.75 -2.34 -4.68
CA ILE A 64 -1.47 -1.96 -3.47
C ILE A 64 -2.96 -2.11 -3.69
N HIS A 65 -3.57 -2.97 -2.87
CA HIS A 65 -5.01 -3.09 -2.74
C HIS A 65 -5.47 -2.45 -1.43
N ALA A 66 -6.42 -1.52 -1.50
CA ALA A 66 -6.95 -0.87 -0.30
C ALA A 66 -8.48 -0.89 -0.28
N TRP A 67 -9.07 -1.14 0.89
CA TRP A 67 -10.53 -1.13 1.08
C TRP A 67 -10.91 -0.84 2.54
N LEU A 68 -12.08 -0.25 2.74
CA LEU A 68 -12.66 -0.14 4.09
C LEU A 68 -13.24 -1.49 4.50
N HIS A 69 -13.11 -1.88 5.78
CA HIS A 69 -13.48 -3.21 6.30
C HIS A 69 -14.82 -3.75 5.80
N LYS A 70 -15.86 -2.91 5.82
CA LYS A 70 -17.24 -3.26 5.42
C LYS A 70 -17.50 -3.13 3.91
N GLU A 71 -16.50 -2.71 3.14
CA GLU A 71 -16.63 -2.33 1.72
C GLU A 71 -15.57 -3.02 0.84
N LYS A 72 -15.24 -4.29 1.11
CA LYS A 72 -14.25 -5.04 0.30
C LYS A 72 -14.56 -5.03 -1.21
N HIS A 73 -15.84 -4.97 -1.58
CA HIS A 73 -16.28 -4.89 -2.98
C HIS A 73 -15.91 -3.58 -3.67
N LYS A 74 -15.53 -2.53 -2.93
CA LYS A 74 -15.08 -1.22 -3.43
C LYS A 74 -13.56 -1.06 -3.30
N GLN A 75 -12.81 -2.16 -3.40
CA GLN A 75 -11.35 -2.09 -3.32
C GLN A 75 -10.75 -1.22 -4.44
N CYS A 76 -9.75 -0.43 -4.08
CA CYS A 76 -8.92 0.31 -5.04
C CYS A 76 -7.62 -0.46 -5.26
N LEU A 77 -7.16 -0.53 -6.51
CA LEU A 77 -5.85 -1.02 -6.90
C LEU A 77 -5.01 0.15 -7.40
N THR A 78 -3.80 0.31 -6.87
CA THR A 78 -2.78 1.20 -7.42
C THR A 78 -1.48 0.43 -7.55
N ILE A 79 -0.72 0.77 -8.59
CA ILE A 79 0.61 0.23 -8.84
C ILE A 79 1.59 1.36 -8.62
N LEU A 80 2.51 1.19 -7.67
CA LEU A 80 3.62 2.10 -7.45
C LEU A 80 4.83 1.59 -8.22
N LYS A 81 5.14 2.30 -9.30
CA LYS A 81 6.34 2.06 -10.09
C LYS A 81 7.56 2.38 -9.23
N HIS A 82 8.55 1.49 -9.27
CA HIS A 82 9.77 1.65 -8.49
C HIS A 82 10.97 1.30 -9.37
N ASN A 83 11.82 2.28 -9.59
CA ASN A 83 12.95 2.24 -10.49
C ASN A 83 14.21 1.85 -9.71
N SER A 84 14.39 0.54 -9.56
CA SER A 84 15.52 -0.03 -8.85
C SER A 84 15.86 -1.39 -9.44
N ASN A 85 17.15 -1.69 -9.53
CA ASN A 85 17.65 -3.02 -9.92
C ASN A 85 18.12 -3.85 -8.73
N ALA A 86 17.91 -3.36 -7.50
CA ALA A 86 18.35 -4.06 -6.30
C ALA A 86 17.47 -5.29 -6.02
N VAL A 87 18.11 -6.38 -5.63
CA VAL A 87 17.40 -7.57 -5.11
C VAL A 87 16.59 -7.13 -3.88
N ASN A 88 15.30 -7.49 -3.83
CA ASN A 88 14.34 -7.12 -2.78
C ASN A 88 13.92 -5.64 -2.74
N ALA A 89 14.15 -4.85 -3.79
CA ALA A 89 13.76 -3.43 -3.82
C ALA A 89 12.27 -3.22 -3.50
N SER A 90 11.38 -4.03 -4.08
CA SER A 90 9.94 -4.00 -3.80
C SER A 90 9.62 -4.28 -2.33
N ILE A 91 10.36 -5.18 -1.67
CA ILE A 91 10.18 -5.52 -0.26
C ILE A 91 10.58 -4.34 0.63
N CYS A 92 11.72 -3.70 0.35
CA CYS A 92 12.13 -2.50 1.06
C CYS A 92 11.08 -1.40 0.93
N ARG A 93 10.60 -1.13 -0.28
CA ARG A 93 9.54 -0.15 -0.54
C ARG A 93 8.24 -0.51 0.18
N MET A 94 7.83 -1.78 0.19
CA MET A 94 6.67 -2.22 0.97
C MET A 94 6.83 -1.90 2.46
N ASN A 95 8.01 -2.12 3.04
CA ASN A 95 8.26 -1.83 4.46
C ASN A 95 8.22 -0.33 4.74
N GLU A 96 8.80 0.50 3.85
CA GLU A 96 8.73 1.97 3.94
C GLU A 96 7.28 2.46 3.95
N ILE A 97 6.44 1.95 3.05
CA ILE A 97 5.03 2.30 2.99
C ILE A 97 4.30 1.85 4.25
N CYS A 98 4.56 0.64 4.76
CA CYS A 98 3.96 0.16 6.01
C CYS A 98 4.29 1.09 7.19
N LEU A 99 5.56 1.51 7.30
CA LEU A 99 6.01 2.42 8.36
C LEU A 99 5.34 3.78 8.22
N TYR A 100 5.34 4.36 7.02
CA TYR A 100 4.72 5.65 6.74
C TYR A 100 3.24 5.67 7.10
N LEU A 101 2.48 4.67 6.64
CA LEU A 101 1.05 4.56 6.96
C LEU A 101 0.83 4.38 8.47
N GLY A 102 1.67 3.55 9.11
CA GLY A 102 1.61 3.34 10.55
C GLY A 102 1.87 4.60 11.37
N GLU A 103 2.74 5.50 10.89
CA GLU A 103 3.03 6.79 11.54
C GLU A 103 1.94 7.83 11.25
N LYS A 104 1.54 7.97 9.98
CA LYS A 104 0.52 8.94 9.55
C LYS A 104 -0.81 8.80 10.30
N PHE A 105 -1.19 7.57 10.63
CA PHE A 105 -2.45 7.27 11.30
C PHE A 105 -2.27 6.86 12.77
N ARG A 106 -1.06 6.97 13.34
CA ARG A 106 -0.77 6.61 14.74
C ARG A 106 -1.60 7.41 15.74
N ASP A 107 -1.73 8.71 15.51
CA ASP A 107 -2.36 9.66 16.45
C ASP A 107 -3.89 9.65 16.46
N VAL A 108 -4.53 8.95 15.52
CA VAL A 108 -5.99 8.73 15.54
C VAL A 108 -6.39 7.77 16.68
N THR A 109 -5.44 7.03 17.23
CA THR A 109 -5.63 6.04 18.30
C THR A 109 -5.42 6.60 19.71
N THR A 110 -4.67 7.70 19.86
CA THR A 110 -4.20 8.18 21.17
C THR A 110 -5.13 9.20 21.84
N LEU A 111 -6.11 9.74 21.11
CA LEU A 111 -7.07 10.74 21.62
C LEU A 111 -8.40 10.14 22.11
N ALA A 112 -8.51 8.81 22.18
CA ALA A 112 -9.65 8.12 22.79
C ALA A 112 -9.31 7.64 24.22
N LYS A 113 -9.04 8.59 25.12
CA LYS A 113 -9.10 8.37 26.58
C LYS A 113 -9.63 9.62 27.28
#